data_AF-A0A3B8HED3-F1
#
_entry.id   AF-A0A3B8HED3-F1
#
_cell.length_a   1.000
_cell.length_b   1.000
_cell.length_c   1.000
_cell.angle_alpha   90.00
_cell.angle_beta   90.00
_cell.angle_gamma   90.00
#
_symmetry.space_group_name_H-M   'P 1'
#
loop_
_entity.id
_entity.type
_entity.pdbx_description
1 polymer ?
#
loop_
_entity_poly.entity_id
_entity_poly.type
_entity_poly.pdbx_seq_one_letter_code
_entity_poly.pdbx_strand_id
1 'polypeptide(L)'
;MGQNPFQATSMLIAFLVATVFAATAYGGKADDLYKRAAAFYTDGKYAEALKSAKEALIEVEKEYDSDSIKLPQPLTLLSGVYQKLGNWTEAAEVLERLRSIQEAVLGPRSTKVATTISTLIAIYEKQGDTQKASQLNQLASARWGKRDAGDPDAREPTSQGSDAVVQAGPLWEKWNRLAGTPNYIKIAALIKDYHSKHSYLKDDFFVCSDMAIEVWNIIKTSGINARLMVGNTERDIVKYKSDLEYISEMNHVWVMAEVMPSDWIPVEATAGIIIHPKIPSFELYNKGTVFETPKRFKEFSESRTALFQVCKEANVMVDEYNKVYAGKPLTMDGMERTGRAKQKIEDCKNLEKVVLAHLGK
;
A
#
# COMPACT_ATOMS: atom_id res chain seq x y z
N MET A 1 -26.92 -30.86 -30.50
CA MET A 1 -26.53 -30.39 -29.16
C MET A 1 -25.22 -29.62 -29.31
N GLY A 2 -25.31 -28.32 -29.60
CA GLY A 2 -24.14 -27.46 -29.73
C GLY A 2 -23.72 -26.98 -28.35
N GLN A 3 -22.62 -27.53 -27.82
CA GLN A 3 -22.02 -26.97 -26.62
C GLN A 3 -21.52 -25.56 -26.95
N ASN A 4 -21.93 -24.59 -26.13
CA ASN A 4 -21.50 -23.21 -26.23
C ASN A 4 -20.00 -23.16 -25.88
N PRO A 5 -19.09 -22.73 -26.79
CA PRO A 5 -17.64 -22.80 -26.55
C PRO A 5 -17.18 -21.98 -25.33
N PHE A 6 -18.03 -21.10 -24.78
CA PHE A 6 -17.79 -20.37 -23.53
C PHE A 6 -18.03 -21.18 -22.24
N GLN A 7 -18.87 -22.23 -22.28
CA GLN A 7 -19.11 -23.05 -21.08
C GLN A 7 -17.92 -23.96 -20.75
N ALA A 8 -17.16 -24.40 -21.76
CA ALA A 8 -15.99 -25.26 -21.56
C ALA A 8 -14.80 -24.52 -20.92
N THR A 9 -14.72 -23.20 -21.07
CA THR A 9 -13.70 -22.35 -20.42
C THR A 9 -14.10 -21.87 -19.03
N SER A 10 -15.38 -21.97 -18.64
CA SER A 10 -15.88 -21.53 -17.34
C SER A 10 -15.53 -22.45 -16.16
N MET A 11 -15.09 -23.70 -16.39
CA MET A 11 -14.78 -24.63 -15.29
C MET A 11 -13.36 -24.52 -14.73
N LEU A 12 -12.44 -23.82 -15.40
CA LEU A 12 -11.06 -23.65 -14.92
C LEU A 12 -10.81 -22.32 -14.19
N ILE A 13 -11.79 -21.40 -14.17
CA ILE A 13 -11.66 -20.09 -13.49
C ILE A 13 -12.42 -20.07 -12.14
N ALA A 14 -13.26 -21.07 -11.87
CA ALA A 14 -14.14 -21.11 -10.69
C ALA A 14 -13.49 -21.67 -9.40
N PHE A 15 -12.17 -21.81 -9.34
CA PHE A 15 -11.44 -22.26 -8.13
C PHE A 15 -10.22 -21.37 -7.82
N LEU A 16 -10.40 -20.05 -7.91
CA LEU A 16 -9.62 -19.12 -7.08
C LEU A 16 -10.56 -18.67 -5.96
N VAL A 17 -10.37 -19.36 -4.84
CA VAL A 17 -11.03 -19.13 -3.56
C VAL A 17 -11.10 -17.63 -3.30
N ALA A 18 -12.33 -17.17 -3.07
CA ALA A 18 -12.64 -15.92 -2.42
C ALA A 18 -11.69 -15.68 -1.23
N THR A 19 -10.75 -14.76 -1.41
CA THR A 19 -10.17 -13.82 -0.42
C THR A 19 -9.05 -13.04 -1.10
N VAL A 20 -9.37 -12.41 -2.23
CA VAL A 20 -8.51 -11.42 -2.87
C VAL A 20 -9.06 -10.05 -2.45
N PHE A 21 -8.23 -9.26 -1.77
CA PHE A 21 -8.48 -7.84 -1.48
C PHE A 21 -8.48 -7.05 -2.80
N ALA A 22 -9.54 -7.21 -3.58
CA ALA A 22 -9.92 -6.28 -4.61
C ALA A 22 -11.26 -5.70 -4.18
N ALA A 23 -11.24 -4.48 -3.66
CA ALA A 23 -12.15 -3.44 -4.15
C ALA A 23 -12.00 -2.16 -3.35
N THR A 24 -11.44 -1.14 -3.98
CA THR A 24 -11.61 0.24 -3.53
C THR A 24 -11.88 1.20 -4.69
N ALA A 25 -12.69 0.75 -5.66
CA ALA A 25 -13.56 1.68 -6.37
C ALA A 25 -14.96 1.41 -5.83
N TYR A 26 -15.62 2.44 -5.32
CA TYR A 26 -17.06 2.37 -5.16
C TYR A 26 -17.65 2.31 -6.58
N GLY A 27 -18.77 1.63 -6.77
CA GLY A 27 -19.54 1.83 -7.99
C GLY A 27 -20.39 3.11 -7.83
N GLY A 28 -20.64 3.85 -8.91
CA GLY A 28 -21.65 4.91 -8.89
C GLY A 28 -21.30 6.15 -8.08
N LYS A 29 -22.31 6.76 -7.45
CA LYS A 29 -22.27 8.14 -6.93
C LYS A 29 -21.18 8.39 -5.87
N ALA A 30 -20.91 7.42 -5.00
CA ALA A 30 -19.89 7.54 -3.97
C ALA A 30 -18.48 7.70 -4.56
N ASP A 31 -18.18 7.01 -5.66
CA ASP A 31 -16.87 7.05 -6.33
C ASP A 31 -16.63 8.40 -7.02
N ASP A 32 -17.66 8.92 -7.68
CA ASP A 32 -17.61 10.23 -8.32
C ASP A 32 -17.37 11.35 -7.29
N LEU A 33 -18.04 11.27 -6.15
CA LEU A 33 -17.87 12.21 -5.04
C LEU A 33 -16.48 12.08 -4.41
N TYR A 34 -15.98 10.87 -4.21
CA TYR A 34 -14.64 10.62 -3.70
C TYR A 34 -13.56 11.18 -4.64
N LYS A 35 -13.63 10.87 -5.95
CA LYS A 35 -12.69 11.40 -6.95
C LYS A 35 -12.73 12.92 -7.02
N ARG A 36 -13.91 13.52 -6.96
CA ARG A 36 -14.07 14.98 -6.91
C ARG A 36 -13.45 15.57 -5.65
N ALA A 37 -13.66 14.93 -4.50
CA ALA A 37 -13.05 15.33 -3.24
C ALA A 37 -11.52 15.28 -3.32
N ALA A 38 -10.95 14.20 -3.85
CA ALA A 38 -9.51 14.03 -4.03
C ALA A 38 -8.92 15.05 -5.04
N ALA A 39 -9.65 15.37 -6.11
CA ALA A 39 -9.25 16.40 -7.06
C ALA A 39 -9.23 17.80 -6.40
N PHE A 40 -10.30 18.18 -5.70
CA PHE A 40 -10.33 19.45 -4.96
C PHE A 40 -9.25 19.51 -3.87
N TYR A 41 -8.99 18.38 -3.23
CA TYR A 41 -7.94 18.26 -2.25
C TYR A 41 -6.56 18.57 -2.84
N THR A 42 -6.26 17.98 -3.99
CA THR A 42 -5.00 18.17 -4.73
C THR A 42 -4.86 19.60 -5.24
N ASP A 43 -5.96 20.22 -5.67
CA ASP A 43 -6.04 21.62 -6.10
C ASP A 43 -5.90 22.64 -4.93
N GLY A 44 -5.85 22.18 -3.68
CA GLY A 44 -5.84 23.06 -2.50
C GLY A 44 -7.20 23.68 -2.16
N LYS A 45 -8.28 23.25 -2.83
CA LYS A 45 -9.66 23.70 -2.62
C LYS A 45 -10.30 22.91 -1.49
N TYR A 46 -9.79 23.10 -0.27
CA TYR A 46 -10.11 22.22 0.86
C TYR A 46 -11.57 22.33 1.35
N ALA A 47 -12.24 23.47 1.15
CA ALA A 47 -13.65 23.62 1.51
C ALA A 47 -14.57 22.78 0.60
N GLU A 48 -14.29 22.78 -0.70
CA GLU A 48 -14.99 21.98 -1.70
C GLU A 48 -14.66 20.49 -1.57
N ALA A 49 -13.41 20.18 -1.23
CA ALA A 49 -12.97 18.83 -0.87
C ALA A 49 -13.75 18.32 0.35
N LEU A 50 -13.96 19.15 1.37
CA LEU A 50 -14.68 18.76 2.59
C LEU A 50 -16.12 18.39 2.29
N LYS A 51 -16.80 19.22 1.49
CA LYS A 51 -18.17 18.96 1.06
C LYS A 51 -18.25 17.62 0.33
N SER A 52 -17.40 17.42 -0.67
CA SER A 52 -17.41 16.22 -1.51
C SER A 52 -17.03 14.96 -0.72
N ALA A 53 -16.07 15.05 0.22
CA ALA A 53 -15.64 13.94 1.06
C ALA A 53 -16.74 13.51 2.06
N LYS A 54 -17.46 14.47 2.65
CA LYS A 54 -18.62 14.19 3.51
C LYS A 54 -19.74 13.51 2.74
N GLU A 55 -20.08 14.03 1.57
CA GLU A 55 -21.11 13.44 0.70
C GLU A 55 -20.70 12.02 0.26
N ALA A 56 -19.43 11.80 -0.09
CA ALA A 56 -18.91 10.48 -0.41
C ALA A 56 -19.09 9.50 0.76
N LEU A 57 -18.68 9.90 1.97
CA LEU A 57 -18.83 9.07 3.16
C LEU A 57 -20.31 8.70 3.42
N ILE A 58 -21.23 9.66 3.30
CA ILE A 58 -22.67 9.42 3.46
C ILE A 58 -23.19 8.41 2.45
N GLU A 59 -22.79 8.50 1.18
CA GLU A 59 -23.23 7.52 0.17
C GLU A 59 -22.67 6.12 0.45
N VAL A 60 -21.43 6.02 0.95
CA VAL A 60 -20.86 4.74 1.38
C VAL A 60 -21.62 4.16 2.58
N GLU A 61 -21.96 4.97 3.58
CA GLU A 61 -22.67 4.53 4.79
C GLU A 61 -24.12 4.10 4.53
N LYS A 62 -24.72 4.47 3.39
CA LYS A 62 -26.03 3.95 3.00
C LYS A 62 -25.98 2.51 2.52
N GLU A 63 -24.87 2.10 1.92
CA GLU A 63 -24.71 0.79 1.30
C GLU A 63 -23.98 -0.21 2.18
N TYR A 64 -23.18 0.28 3.14
CA TYR A 64 -22.29 -0.55 3.93
C TYR A 64 -22.40 -0.23 5.42
N ASP A 65 -22.32 -1.29 6.23
CA ASP A 65 -22.35 -1.20 7.69
C ASP A 65 -21.16 -0.42 8.26
N SER A 66 -21.31 0.04 9.50
CA SER A 66 -20.40 0.98 10.17
C SER A 66 -18.97 0.49 10.40
N ASP A 67 -18.74 -0.82 10.27
CA ASP A 67 -17.46 -1.52 10.42
C ASP A 67 -16.93 -2.08 9.09
N SER A 68 -17.58 -1.73 7.97
CA SER A 68 -17.22 -2.23 6.66
C SER A 68 -15.80 -1.84 6.23
N ILE A 69 -15.10 -2.79 5.59
CA ILE A 69 -13.84 -2.58 4.86
C ILE A 69 -13.94 -1.51 3.77
N LYS A 70 -15.17 -1.07 3.44
CA LYS A 70 -15.46 0.02 2.51
C LYS A 70 -15.41 1.40 3.14
N LEU A 71 -15.25 1.57 4.45
CA LEU A 71 -15.19 2.90 5.08
C LEU A 71 -13.78 3.51 5.18
N PRO A 72 -12.65 2.77 5.20
CA PRO A 72 -11.34 3.35 5.40
C PRO A 72 -10.93 4.46 4.43
N GLN A 73 -11.20 4.33 3.14
CA GLN A 73 -10.80 5.34 2.15
C GLN A 73 -11.48 6.71 2.32
N PRO A 74 -12.83 6.82 2.35
CA PRO A 74 -13.50 8.10 2.52
C PRO A 74 -13.20 8.72 3.88
N LEU A 75 -13.02 7.91 4.93
CA LEU A 75 -12.58 8.39 6.24
C LEU A 75 -11.15 8.96 6.20
N THR A 76 -10.22 8.30 5.50
CA THR A 76 -8.84 8.81 5.41
C THR A 76 -8.80 10.15 4.67
N LEU A 77 -9.49 10.25 3.52
CA LEU A 77 -9.60 11.50 2.78
C LEU A 77 -10.25 12.62 3.61
N LEU A 78 -11.38 12.33 4.27
CA LEU A 78 -12.08 13.29 5.13
C LEU A 78 -11.18 13.80 6.26
N SER A 79 -10.41 12.91 6.91
CA SER A 79 -9.46 13.31 7.94
C SER A 79 -8.35 14.20 7.40
N GLY A 80 -7.83 13.92 6.20
CA GLY A 80 -6.83 14.73 5.52
C GLY A 80 -7.34 16.12 5.16
N VAL A 81 -8.61 16.23 4.77
CA VAL A 81 -9.28 17.52 4.52
C VAL A 81 -9.40 18.34 5.81
N TYR A 82 -9.87 17.73 6.89
CA TYR A 82 -9.99 18.43 8.18
C TYR A 82 -8.64 18.96 8.67
N GLN A 83 -7.56 18.19 8.53
CA GLN A 83 -6.21 18.64 8.89
C GLN A 83 -5.77 19.87 8.09
N LYS A 84 -6.05 19.94 6.79
CA LYS A 84 -5.68 21.11 5.97
C LYS A 84 -6.47 22.36 6.31
N LEU A 85 -7.71 22.20 6.76
CA LEU A 85 -8.53 23.30 7.24
C LEU A 85 -8.18 23.73 8.67
N GLY A 86 -7.30 23.00 9.36
CA GLY A 86 -6.96 23.26 10.77
C GLY A 86 -8.01 22.73 11.76
N ASN A 87 -8.95 21.92 11.29
CA ASN A 87 -10.01 21.30 12.09
C ASN A 87 -9.47 20.02 12.76
N TRP A 88 -8.55 20.20 13.69
CA TRP A 88 -7.80 19.11 14.32
C TRP A 88 -8.69 18.16 15.13
N THR A 89 -9.76 18.66 15.74
CA THR A 89 -10.68 17.85 16.56
C THR A 89 -11.46 16.88 15.70
N GLU A 90 -12.06 17.37 14.62
CA GLU A 90 -12.81 16.56 13.67
C GLU A 90 -11.90 15.57 12.94
N ALA A 91 -10.67 15.97 12.63
CA ALA A 91 -9.67 15.05 12.08
C ALA A 91 -9.38 13.89 13.04
N ALA A 92 -9.19 14.17 14.33
CA ALA A 92 -8.96 13.14 15.35
C ALA A 92 -10.15 12.19 15.48
N GLU A 93 -11.38 12.71 15.53
CA GLU A 93 -12.59 11.88 15.61
C GLU A 93 -12.72 10.92 14.42
N VAL A 94 -12.46 11.41 13.21
CA VAL A 94 -12.49 10.58 11.99
C VAL A 94 -11.39 9.53 12.01
N LEU A 95 -10.18 9.88 12.47
CA LEU A 95 -9.06 8.94 12.56
C LEU A 95 -9.27 7.89 13.67
N GLU A 96 -9.91 8.23 14.79
CA GLU A 96 -10.27 7.27 15.84
C GLU A 96 -11.27 6.23 15.33
N ARG A 97 -12.25 6.67 14.54
CA ARG A 97 -13.17 5.77 13.85
C ARG A 97 -12.45 4.90 12.82
N LEU A 98 -11.61 5.51 11.98
CA LEU A 98 -10.80 4.80 11.00
C LEU A 98 -9.94 3.72 11.66
N ARG A 99 -9.29 4.05 12.77
CA ARG A 99 -8.47 3.13 13.57
C ARG A 99 -9.32 1.94 14.01
N SER A 100 -10.47 2.18 14.63
CA SER A 100 -11.35 1.11 15.11
C SER A 100 -11.74 0.12 14.00
N ILE A 101 -12.10 0.64 12.82
CA ILE A 101 -12.45 -0.18 11.65
C ILE A 101 -11.22 -0.96 11.14
N GLN A 102 -10.07 -0.30 11.00
CA GLN A 102 -8.83 -0.95 10.58
C GLN A 102 -8.38 -2.02 11.57
N GLU A 103 -8.56 -1.81 12.88
CA GLU A 103 -8.24 -2.80 13.91
C GLU A 103 -9.15 -4.02 13.81
N ALA A 104 -10.45 -3.82 13.59
CA ALA A 104 -11.41 -4.91 13.44
C ALA A 104 -11.16 -5.72 12.16
N VAL A 105 -10.84 -5.06 11.05
CA VAL A 105 -10.74 -5.70 9.73
C VAL A 105 -9.33 -6.23 9.44
N LEU A 106 -8.29 -5.50 9.82
CA LEU A 106 -6.88 -5.81 9.47
C LEU A 106 -6.07 -6.31 10.66
N GLY A 107 -6.64 -6.27 11.86
CA GLY A 107 -5.98 -6.61 13.10
C GLY A 107 -5.23 -5.44 13.73
N PRO A 108 -5.10 -5.41 15.07
CA PRO A 108 -4.58 -4.27 15.83
C PRO A 108 -3.10 -3.95 15.59
N ARG A 109 -2.35 -4.88 14.97
CA ARG A 109 -0.93 -4.72 14.65
C ARG A 109 -0.65 -4.35 13.18
N SER A 110 -1.69 -4.11 12.37
CA SER A 110 -1.54 -3.68 10.98
C SER A 110 -0.75 -2.36 10.85
N THR A 111 0.06 -2.25 9.80
CA THR A 111 0.76 -1.01 9.39
C THR A 111 -0.20 0.15 9.13
N LYS A 112 -1.43 -0.12 8.68
CA LYS A 112 -2.48 0.88 8.50
C LYS A 112 -2.94 1.43 9.85
N VAL A 113 -3.18 0.56 10.83
CA VAL A 113 -3.48 0.96 12.22
C VAL A 113 -2.32 1.75 12.82
N ALA A 114 -1.07 1.33 12.62
CA ALA A 114 0.11 2.05 13.10
C ALA A 114 0.22 3.47 12.51
N THR A 115 -0.11 3.62 11.22
CA THR A 115 -0.12 4.93 10.53
C THR A 115 -1.20 5.84 11.10
N THR A 116 -2.41 5.31 11.32
CA THR A 116 -3.53 6.05 11.90
C THR A 116 -3.21 6.49 13.33
N ILE A 117 -2.63 5.61 14.15
CA ILE A 117 -2.18 5.93 15.52
C ILE A 117 -1.10 7.02 15.52
N SER A 118 -0.11 6.93 14.62
CA SER A 118 0.95 7.95 14.52
C SER A 118 0.38 9.32 14.16
N THR A 119 -0.63 9.36 13.28
CA THR A 119 -1.31 10.60 12.89
C THR A 119 -2.13 11.18 14.06
N LEU A 120 -2.83 10.33 14.80
CA LEU A 120 -3.57 10.73 16.01
C LEU A 120 -2.64 11.30 17.09
N ILE A 121 -1.47 10.70 17.30
CA ILE A 121 -0.45 11.22 18.24
C ILE A 121 -0.06 12.63 17.84
N ALA A 122 0.32 12.86 16.58
CA ALA A 122 0.72 14.17 16.08
C ALA A 122 -0.40 15.22 16.23
N ILE A 123 -1.66 14.83 15.99
CA ILE A 123 -2.81 15.71 16.16
C ILE A 123 -3.01 16.06 17.64
N TYR A 124 -3.00 15.08 18.53
CA TYR A 124 -3.19 15.34 19.96
C TYR A 124 -2.03 16.15 20.57
N GLU A 125 -0.79 15.93 20.14
CA GLU A 125 0.36 16.77 20.51
C GLU A 125 0.14 18.22 20.06
N LYS A 126 -0.33 18.43 18.83
CA LYS A 126 -0.61 19.77 18.29
C LYS A 126 -1.76 20.47 19.03
N GLN A 127 -2.72 19.71 19.56
CA GLN A 127 -3.81 20.22 20.38
C GLN A 127 -3.41 20.44 21.85
N GLY A 128 -2.22 19.99 22.26
CA GLY A 128 -1.79 20.00 23.66
C GLY A 128 -2.43 18.90 24.53
N ASP A 129 -3.16 17.96 23.94
CA ASP A 129 -3.73 16.79 24.62
C ASP A 129 -2.64 15.72 24.83
N THR A 130 -1.70 16.06 25.70
CA THR A 130 -0.55 15.20 26.05
C THR A 130 -0.98 13.88 26.69
N GLN A 131 -2.17 13.83 27.30
CA GLN A 131 -2.72 12.61 27.89
C GLN A 131 -3.07 11.59 26.80
N LYS A 132 -3.88 11.97 25.81
CA LYS A 132 -4.24 11.06 24.71
C LYS A 132 -3.02 10.69 23.85
N ALA A 133 -2.16 11.66 23.55
CA ALA A 133 -0.91 11.38 22.84
C ALA A 133 -0.04 10.35 23.58
N SER A 134 0.10 10.47 24.91
CA SER A 134 0.83 9.52 25.74
C SER A 134 0.16 8.13 25.76
N GLN A 135 -1.17 8.06 25.89
CA GLN A 135 -1.92 6.80 25.83
C GLN A 135 -1.74 6.10 24.49
N LEU A 136 -1.76 6.84 23.38
CA LEU A 136 -1.53 6.29 22.05
C LEU A 136 -0.07 5.86 21.85
N ASN A 137 0.90 6.61 22.37
CA ASN A 137 2.30 6.22 22.37
C ASN A 137 2.52 4.94 23.18
N GLN A 138 1.85 4.79 24.33
CA GLN A 138 1.86 3.57 25.13
C GLN A 138 1.19 2.41 24.39
N LEU A 139 0.04 2.63 23.76
CA LEU A 139 -0.65 1.64 22.94
C LEU A 139 0.24 1.19 21.78
N ALA A 140 0.87 2.13 21.08
CA ALA A 140 1.80 1.84 20.02
C ALA A 140 3.01 1.04 20.53
N SER A 141 3.53 1.40 21.70
CA SER A 141 4.63 0.67 22.35
C SER A 141 4.20 -0.71 22.85
N ALA A 142 2.96 -0.91 23.28
CA ALA A 142 2.46 -2.22 23.67
C ALA A 142 2.26 -3.13 22.45
N ARG A 143 1.82 -2.56 21.32
CA ARG A 143 1.56 -3.33 20.10
C ARG A 143 2.80 -3.60 19.28
N TRP A 144 3.75 -2.64 19.25
CA TRP A 144 4.94 -2.65 18.39
C TRP A 144 6.26 -2.39 19.13
N GLY A 145 6.24 -2.04 20.42
CA GLY A 145 7.40 -1.57 21.19
C GLY A 145 8.09 -2.62 22.07
N LYS A 146 7.55 -3.84 22.24
CA LYS A 146 8.24 -5.07 22.76
C LYS A 146 7.33 -6.30 22.55
N ARG A 147 7.89 -7.44 22.12
CA ARG A 147 7.13 -8.71 21.97
C ARG A 147 6.95 -9.37 23.34
N ASP A 148 5.74 -9.38 23.87
CA ASP A 148 5.41 -10.17 25.07
C ASP A 148 5.17 -11.64 24.70
N ALA A 149 5.81 -12.53 25.45
CA ALA A 149 5.96 -13.96 25.20
C ALA A 149 4.72 -14.84 25.50
N GLY A 150 3.51 -14.29 25.35
CA GLY A 150 2.25 -14.98 25.72
C GLY A 150 1.15 -14.96 24.67
N ASP A 151 1.43 -14.52 23.44
CA ASP A 151 0.49 -14.54 22.32
C ASP A 151 0.38 -15.98 21.77
N PRO A 152 -0.82 -16.59 21.63
CA PRO A 152 -0.97 -17.95 21.10
C PRO A 152 -0.56 -18.09 19.62
N ASP A 153 -0.36 -16.99 18.89
CA ASP A 153 0.31 -16.98 17.58
C ASP A 153 1.84 -16.70 17.67
N ALA A 154 2.39 -16.47 18.86
CA ALA A 154 3.82 -16.47 19.08
C ALA A 154 4.33 -17.92 19.14
N ARG A 155 5.23 -18.27 18.22
CA ARG A 155 6.07 -19.47 18.35
C ARG A 155 6.70 -19.50 19.75
N GLU A 156 6.71 -20.69 20.35
CA GLU A 156 7.21 -20.94 21.71
C GLU A 156 8.53 -20.21 22.03
N PRO A 157 8.66 -19.64 23.23
CA PRO A 157 9.90 -19.06 23.69
C PRO A 157 10.87 -20.19 24.05
N THR A 158 11.86 -20.46 23.19
CA THR A 158 13.07 -21.14 23.66
C THR A 158 13.79 -20.18 24.60
N SER A 159 13.71 -20.53 25.87
CA SER A 159 14.25 -19.83 27.02
C SER A 159 15.75 -19.53 26.88
N GLN A 160 16.13 -18.35 27.38
CA GLN A 160 17.50 -17.96 27.74
C GLN A 160 18.50 -17.93 26.56
N GLY A 161 18.41 -16.90 25.72
CA GLY A 161 19.50 -16.56 24.79
C GLY A 161 19.27 -15.40 23.81
N SER A 162 18.02 -15.01 23.51
CA SER A 162 17.75 -14.21 22.30
C SER A 162 18.06 -12.70 22.37
N ASP A 163 17.97 -12.04 23.52
CA ASP A 163 18.29 -10.59 23.57
C ASP A 163 19.79 -10.32 23.45
N ALA A 164 20.63 -11.22 23.96
CA ALA A 164 22.07 -11.19 23.77
C ALA A 164 22.47 -11.69 22.36
N VAL A 165 21.79 -12.72 21.82
CA VAL A 165 22.08 -13.27 20.47
C VAL A 165 21.59 -12.35 19.34
N VAL A 166 20.54 -11.55 19.52
CA VAL A 166 20.18 -10.49 18.55
C VAL A 166 21.15 -9.31 18.65
N GLN A 167 21.71 -9.03 19.84
CA GLN A 167 22.78 -8.03 20.02
C GLN A 167 24.21 -8.57 19.74
N ALA A 168 24.35 -9.86 19.43
CA ALA A 168 25.61 -10.55 19.11
C ALA A 168 25.49 -11.44 17.86
N GLY A 169 24.46 -11.22 17.05
CA GLY A 169 24.14 -12.02 15.87
C GLY A 169 24.74 -11.40 14.60
N PRO A 170 25.01 -12.19 13.55
CA PRO A 170 25.68 -11.71 12.34
C PRO A 170 25.02 -10.49 11.68
N LEU A 171 23.67 -10.40 11.75
CA LEU A 171 22.90 -9.28 11.21
C LEU A 171 23.08 -7.98 12.01
N TRP A 172 23.18 -8.06 13.34
CA TRP A 172 23.38 -6.89 14.19
C TRP A 172 24.83 -6.42 14.18
N GLU A 173 25.79 -7.34 14.19
CA GLU A 173 27.20 -6.99 13.99
C GLU A 173 27.41 -6.30 12.64
N LYS A 174 26.78 -6.84 11.58
CA LYS A 174 26.75 -6.19 10.28
C LYS A 174 26.14 -4.78 10.39
N TRP A 175 24.96 -4.65 10.98
CA TRP A 175 24.28 -3.35 11.09
C TRP A 175 25.08 -2.31 11.89
N ASN A 176 25.69 -2.69 13.01
CA ASN A 176 26.55 -1.79 13.79
C ASN A 176 27.76 -1.30 13.00
N ARG A 177 28.38 -2.17 12.18
CA ARG A 177 29.44 -1.75 11.27
C ARG A 177 28.93 -0.72 10.25
N LEU A 178 27.73 -0.92 9.72
CA LEU A 178 27.13 0.01 8.75
C LEU A 178 26.73 1.35 9.37
N ALA A 179 26.17 1.35 10.58
CA ALA A 179 25.64 2.53 11.26
C ALA A 179 26.70 3.63 11.54
N GLY A 180 27.97 3.24 11.67
CA GLY A 180 29.09 4.16 11.86
C GLY A 180 29.71 4.72 10.57
N THR A 181 29.25 4.29 9.40
CA THR A 181 29.87 4.69 8.13
C THR A 181 29.50 6.14 7.74
N PRO A 182 30.39 6.87 7.04
CA PRO A 182 30.10 8.22 6.58
C PRO A 182 28.83 8.30 5.73
N ASN A 183 28.61 7.31 4.84
CA ASN A 183 27.42 7.25 4.00
C ASN A 183 26.15 7.02 4.83
N TYR A 184 26.18 6.15 5.85
CA TYR A 184 25.04 5.92 6.73
C TYR A 184 24.63 7.21 7.46
N ILE A 185 25.59 7.89 8.08
CA ILE A 185 25.35 9.14 8.82
C ILE A 185 24.76 10.21 7.87
N LYS A 186 25.31 10.30 6.67
CA LYS A 186 24.82 11.21 5.64
C LYS A 186 23.40 10.89 5.19
N ILE A 187 23.09 9.62 4.91
CA ILE A 187 21.73 9.16 4.54
C ILE A 187 20.75 9.47 5.67
N ALA A 188 21.10 9.18 6.92
CA ALA A 188 20.26 9.44 8.09
C ALA A 188 19.90 10.93 8.23
N ALA A 189 20.86 11.82 7.97
CA ALA A 189 20.62 13.26 7.95
C ALA A 189 19.73 13.68 6.77
N LEU A 190 20.01 13.19 5.55
CA LEU A 190 19.25 13.51 4.35
C LEU A 190 17.79 13.07 4.45
N ILE A 191 17.53 11.85 4.92
CA ILE A 191 16.16 11.33 5.01
C ILE A 191 15.35 12.06 6.09
N LYS A 192 15.98 12.39 7.22
CA LYS A 192 15.35 13.18 8.29
C LYS A 192 15.03 14.59 7.82
N ASP A 193 15.96 15.25 7.13
CA ASP A 193 15.77 16.59 6.58
C ASP A 193 14.63 16.60 5.54
N TYR A 194 14.68 15.66 4.59
CA TYR A 194 13.64 15.46 3.60
C TYR A 194 12.26 15.29 4.25
N HIS A 195 12.13 14.35 5.19
CA HIS A 195 10.86 14.06 5.86
C HIS A 195 10.33 15.24 6.68
N SER A 196 11.21 16.04 7.28
CA SER A 196 10.80 17.24 8.03
C SER A 196 10.21 18.36 7.16
N LYS A 197 10.61 18.40 5.88
CA LYS A 197 10.20 19.44 4.91
C LYS A 197 9.08 18.98 3.98
N HIS A 198 8.82 17.67 3.93
CA HIS A 198 7.87 17.06 3.02
C HIS A 198 6.81 16.31 3.81
N SER A 199 5.59 16.84 3.79
CA SER A 199 4.41 16.18 4.36
C SER A 199 3.46 15.81 3.23
N TYR A 200 3.55 14.57 2.77
CA TYR A 200 2.58 13.99 1.85
C TYR A 200 1.50 13.26 2.64
N LEU A 201 0.26 13.29 2.16
CA LEU A 201 -0.82 12.51 2.73
C LEU A 201 -0.94 11.18 2.00
N LYS A 202 -0.85 10.10 2.76
CA LYS A 202 -0.69 8.71 2.32
C LYS A 202 -1.98 8.10 1.74
N ASP A 203 -2.63 8.78 0.80
CA ASP A 203 -3.83 8.25 0.13
C ASP A 203 -3.68 8.04 -1.39
N ASP A 204 -2.53 8.36 -1.98
CA ASP A 204 -2.23 7.91 -3.34
C ASP A 204 -1.50 6.56 -3.32
N PHE A 205 -1.91 5.64 -4.20
CA PHE A 205 -1.36 4.28 -4.29
C PHE A 205 0.16 4.28 -4.57
N PHE A 206 0.72 5.45 -4.88
CA PHE A 206 2.13 5.68 -5.13
C PHE A 206 2.73 6.96 -4.50
N VAL A 207 2.17 7.51 -3.40
CA VAL A 207 2.88 8.56 -2.64
C VAL A 207 4.30 8.08 -2.26
N CYS A 208 4.41 6.81 -1.89
CA CYS A 208 5.70 6.20 -1.60
C CYS A 208 6.65 6.16 -2.80
N SER A 209 6.14 6.13 -4.03
CA SER A 209 6.97 6.12 -5.24
C SER A 209 7.58 7.47 -5.53
N ASP A 210 6.80 8.53 -5.50
CA ASP A 210 7.32 9.88 -5.72
C ASP A 210 8.31 10.26 -4.63
N MET A 211 7.98 9.96 -3.37
CA MET A 211 8.90 10.16 -2.25
C MET A 211 10.17 9.33 -2.38
N ALA A 212 10.07 8.05 -2.77
CA ALA A 212 11.24 7.21 -2.98
C ALA A 212 12.09 7.70 -4.16
N ILE A 213 11.49 8.20 -5.25
CA ILE A 213 12.22 8.78 -6.39
C ILE A 213 12.95 10.07 -5.98
N GLU A 214 12.30 10.93 -5.20
CA GLU A 214 12.92 12.16 -4.69
C GLU A 214 14.07 11.85 -3.73
N VAL A 215 13.86 10.96 -2.76
CA VAL A 215 14.93 10.51 -1.84
C VAL A 215 16.05 9.81 -2.62
N TRP A 216 15.73 9.02 -3.63
CA TRP A 216 16.71 8.41 -4.53
C TRP A 216 17.56 9.48 -5.23
N ASN A 217 16.94 10.54 -5.77
CA ASN A 217 17.65 11.66 -6.40
C ASN A 217 18.55 12.38 -5.39
N ILE A 218 18.05 12.65 -4.18
CA ILE A 218 18.83 13.30 -3.10
C ILE A 218 20.05 12.45 -2.73
N ILE A 219 19.88 11.14 -2.55
CA ILE A 219 20.99 10.24 -2.20
C ILE A 219 22.00 10.14 -3.35
N LYS A 220 21.55 9.97 -4.60
CA LYS A 220 22.42 9.92 -5.79
C LYS A 220 23.22 11.20 -5.99
N THR A 221 22.58 12.36 -5.91
CA THR A 221 23.25 13.67 -6.05
C THR A 221 24.22 13.95 -4.92
N SER A 222 24.04 13.31 -3.76
CA SER A 222 24.98 13.34 -2.66
C SER A 222 26.23 12.45 -2.86
N GLY A 223 26.35 11.76 -3.99
CA GLY A 223 27.48 10.88 -4.33
C GLY A 223 27.38 9.46 -3.78
N ILE A 224 26.20 9.05 -3.31
CA ILE A 224 25.93 7.72 -2.77
C ILE A 224 25.13 6.91 -3.79
N ASN A 225 25.48 5.65 -4.02
CA ASN A 225 24.68 4.81 -4.90
C ASN A 225 23.33 4.50 -4.27
N ALA A 226 22.29 4.55 -5.09
CA ALA A 226 20.92 4.28 -4.69
C ALA A 226 20.20 3.56 -5.81
N ARG A 227 19.23 2.74 -5.45
CA ARG A 227 18.29 2.04 -6.33
C ARG A 227 16.92 2.00 -5.64
N LEU A 228 15.88 1.80 -6.41
CA LEU A 228 14.52 1.65 -5.89
C LEU A 228 14.25 0.16 -5.62
N MET A 229 13.44 -0.12 -4.61
CA MET A 229 12.91 -1.45 -4.38
C MET A 229 11.40 -1.37 -4.22
N VAL A 230 10.72 -2.32 -4.86
CA VAL A 230 9.26 -2.48 -4.83
C VAL A 230 8.94 -3.83 -4.23
N GLY A 231 8.00 -3.87 -3.30
CA GLY A 231 7.60 -5.11 -2.66
C GLY A 231 6.40 -4.94 -1.76
N ASN A 232 6.35 -5.78 -0.72
CA ASN A 232 5.30 -5.75 0.28
C ASN A 232 5.92 -5.65 1.68
N THR A 233 5.54 -4.61 2.42
CA THR A 233 6.09 -4.33 3.77
C THR A 233 5.38 -5.06 4.90
N GLU A 234 4.36 -5.86 4.58
CA GLU A 234 3.48 -6.55 5.54
C GLU A 234 3.59 -8.08 5.44
N ARG A 235 3.95 -8.61 4.26
CA ARG A 235 4.09 -10.05 4.03
C ARG A 235 5.18 -10.39 3.01
N ASP A 236 5.70 -11.61 3.10
CA ASP A 236 6.74 -12.12 2.21
C ASP A 236 6.16 -12.64 0.89
N ILE A 237 5.95 -11.72 -0.06
CA ILE A 237 5.37 -12.03 -1.37
C ILE A 237 6.33 -12.76 -2.31
N VAL A 238 7.64 -12.78 -2.03
CA VAL A 238 8.63 -13.44 -2.90
C VAL A 238 8.42 -14.96 -2.96
N LYS A 239 7.69 -15.52 -1.98
CA LYS A 239 7.33 -16.94 -1.92
C LYS A 239 6.16 -17.31 -2.82
N TYR A 240 5.50 -16.34 -3.43
CA TYR A 240 4.29 -16.57 -4.22
C TYR A 240 4.68 -17.24 -5.54
N LYS A 241 3.89 -18.26 -5.92
CA LYS A 241 4.16 -19.04 -7.14
C LYS A 241 3.60 -18.37 -8.40
N SER A 242 2.54 -17.58 -8.25
CA SER A 242 1.91 -16.84 -9.34
C SER A 242 2.56 -15.47 -9.47
N ASP A 243 3.01 -15.13 -10.68
CA ASP A 243 3.57 -13.81 -10.93
C ASP A 243 2.53 -12.71 -10.83
N LEU A 244 1.28 -12.98 -11.23
CA LEU A 244 0.18 -12.05 -11.06
C LEU A 244 -0.12 -11.77 -9.59
N GLU A 245 -0.10 -12.79 -8.72
CA GLU A 245 -0.28 -12.59 -7.28
C GLU A 245 0.91 -11.82 -6.68
N TYR A 246 2.14 -12.12 -7.12
CA TYR A 246 3.32 -11.35 -6.73
C TYR A 246 3.19 -9.87 -7.10
N ILE A 247 2.78 -9.56 -8.33
CA ILE A 247 2.60 -8.19 -8.84
C ILE A 247 1.44 -7.48 -8.14
N SER A 248 0.31 -8.17 -7.91
CA SER A 248 -0.87 -7.59 -7.28
C SER A 248 -0.65 -7.24 -5.82
N GLU A 249 0.14 -8.03 -5.11
CA GLU A 249 0.41 -7.83 -3.69
C GLU A 249 1.52 -6.79 -3.42
N MET A 250 2.21 -6.26 -4.44
CA MET A 250 3.12 -5.13 -4.25
C MET A 250 2.34 -3.91 -3.74
N ASN A 251 2.75 -3.38 -2.58
CA ASN A 251 2.04 -2.30 -1.89
C ASN A 251 2.93 -1.11 -1.54
N HIS A 252 4.25 -1.19 -1.76
CA HIS A 252 5.17 -0.16 -1.30
C HIS A 252 6.45 -0.06 -2.13
N VAL A 253 7.04 1.14 -2.13
CA VAL A 253 8.30 1.49 -2.79
C VAL A 253 9.21 2.21 -1.81
N TRP A 254 10.48 1.82 -1.76
CA TRP A 254 11.49 2.43 -0.91
C TRP A 254 12.84 2.53 -1.62
N VAL A 255 13.79 3.22 -1.00
CA VAL A 255 15.14 3.35 -1.55
C VAL A 255 16.06 2.33 -0.90
N MET A 256 16.91 1.67 -1.69
CA MET A 256 18.07 0.95 -1.20
C MET A 256 19.30 1.80 -1.46
N ALA A 257 20.04 2.14 -0.41
CA ALA A 257 21.22 3.01 -0.48
C ALA A 257 22.50 2.25 -0.10
N GLU A 258 23.58 2.44 -0.87
CA GLU A 258 24.86 1.76 -0.66
C GLU A 258 25.71 2.50 0.37
N VAL A 259 25.90 1.90 1.54
CA VAL A 259 26.67 2.48 2.64
C VAL A 259 28.14 2.07 2.61
N MET A 260 28.45 0.92 2.03
CA MET A 260 29.79 0.43 1.67
C MET A 260 29.68 -0.44 0.41
N PRO A 261 30.79 -0.75 -0.29
CA PRO A 261 30.73 -1.58 -1.49
C PRO A 261 29.94 -2.87 -1.26
N SER A 262 28.87 -3.05 -2.03
CA SER A 262 27.92 -4.17 -1.95
C SER A 262 27.06 -4.27 -0.68
N ASP A 263 27.17 -3.33 0.26
CA ASP A 263 26.32 -3.26 1.45
C ASP A 263 25.26 -2.16 1.29
N TRP A 264 24.01 -2.63 1.16
CA TRP A 264 22.84 -1.80 0.92
C TRP A 264 21.94 -1.77 2.16
N ILE A 265 21.40 -0.61 2.48
CA ILE A 265 20.40 -0.44 3.55
C ILE A 265 19.07 0.05 2.98
N PRO A 266 17.92 -0.36 3.55
CA PRO A 266 16.64 0.17 3.16
C PRO A 266 16.38 1.52 3.82
N VAL A 267 15.88 2.47 3.05
CA VAL A 267 15.51 3.83 3.46
C VAL A 267 14.03 4.03 3.16
N GLU A 268 13.24 4.15 4.23
CA GLU A 268 11.80 4.36 4.17
C GLU A 268 11.50 5.85 4.04
N ALA A 269 11.25 6.29 2.81
CA ALA A 269 10.99 7.68 2.47
C ALA A 269 9.78 8.24 3.22
N THR A 270 8.72 7.43 3.38
CA THR A 270 7.46 7.91 3.93
C THR A 270 7.44 8.04 5.45
N ALA A 271 8.36 7.37 6.15
CA ALA A 271 8.52 7.47 7.61
C ALA A 271 9.78 8.24 8.01
N GLY A 272 10.60 8.65 7.04
CA GLY A 272 11.80 9.44 7.32
C GLY A 272 12.91 8.67 8.04
N ILE A 273 12.97 7.34 7.88
CA ILE A 273 13.89 6.48 8.64
C ILE A 273 14.70 5.54 7.76
N ILE A 274 15.85 5.11 8.29
CA ILE A 274 16.56 3.92 7.84
C ILE A 274 15.93 2.71 8.53
N ILE A 275 15.66 1.65 7.77
CA ILE A 275 15.06 0.43 8.31
C ILE A 275 16.14 -0.39 9.03
N HIS A 276 15.97 -0.54 10.34
CA HIS A 276 16.88 -1.25 11.23
C HIS A 276 16.36 -2.69 11.51
N PRO A 277 17.22 -3.71 11.69
CA PRO A 277 16.86 -5.05 12.21
C PRO A 277 15.88 -5.15 13.40
N LYS A 278 15.71 -4.09 14.20
CA LYS A 278 14.77 -4.04 15.33
C LYS A 278 13.34 -3.75 14.87
N ILE A 279 13.16 -3.26 13.64
CA ILE A 279 11.87 -3.05 13.02
C ILE A 279 11.35 -4.42 12.57
N PRO A 280 10.14 -4.85 13.01
CA PRO A 280 9.62 -6.19 12.71
C PRO A 280 9.57 -6.54 11.21
N SER A 281 9.35 -5.55 10.35
CA SER A 281 9.30 -5.70 8.89
C SER A 281 10.67 -5.60 8.20
N PHE A 282 11.78 -5.47 8.93
CA PHE A 282 13.13 -5.28 8.37
C PHE A 282 13.47 -6.28 7.25
N GLU A 283 13.17 -7.56 7.45
CA GLU A 283 13.43 -8.61 6.46
C GLU A 283 12.63 -8.43 5.17
N LEU A 284 11.44 -7.82 5.25
CA LEU A 284 10.59 -7.54 4.09
C LEU A 284 11.15 -6.40 3.25
N TYR A 285 11.76 -5.39 3.90
CA TYR A 285 12.45 -4.30 3.20
C TYR A 285 13.73 -4.73 2.46
N ASN A 286 14.19 -5.96 2.68
CA ASN A 286 15.28 -6.58 1.93
C ASN A 286 14.77 -7.56 0.85
N LYS A 287 13.45 -7.65 0.65
CA LYS A 287 12.78 -8.57 -0.26
C LYS A 287 11.88 -7.79 -1.22
N GLY A 288 12.19 -7.87 -2.50
CA GLY A 288 11.42 -7.17 -3.52
C GLY A 288 12.12 -7.20 -4.86
N THR A 289 11.51 -6.50 -5.81
CA THR A 289 12.13 -6.24 -7.12
C THR A 289 12.92 -4.94 -7.05
N VAL A 290 14.18 -4.99 -7.50
CA VAL A 290 15.08 -3.84 -7.60
C VAL A 290 14.90 -3.15 -8.94
N PHE A 291 14.85 -1.82 -8.92
CA PHE A 291 14.93 -0.96 -10.10
C PHE A 291 16.12 0.01 -9.96
N GLU A 292 17.08 -0.10 -10.88
CA GLU A 292 18.31 0.71 -10.84
C GLU A 292 18.08 2.20 -11.08
N THR A 293 17.00 2.56 -11.78
CA THR A 293 16.68 3.95 -12.09
C THR A 293 15.18 4.25 -11.92
N PRO A 294 14.82 5.50 -11.55
CA PRO A 294 13.43 5.95 -11.56
C PRO A 294 12.73 5.73 -12.88
N LYS A 295 13.44 5.85 -14.02
CA LYS A 295 12.87 5.62 -15.35
C LYS A 295 12.33 4.20 -15.48
N ARG A 296 13.14 3.18 -15.18
CA ARG A 296 12.71 1.76 -15.29
C ARG A 296 11.56 1.45 -14.33
N PHE A 297 11.60 2.03 -13.13
CA PHE A 297 10.52 1.89 -12.16
C PHE A 297 9.21 2.53 -12.65
N LYS A 298 9.26 3.73 -13.23
CA LYS A 298 8.06 4.41 -13.78
C LYS A 298 7.43 3.61 -14.91
N GLU A 299 8.24 3.12 -15.86
CA GLU A 299 7.77 2.27 -16.96
C GLU A 299 7.07 0.99 -16.44
N PHE A 300 7.63 0.37 -15.40
CA PHE A 300 7.00 -0.76 -14.71
C PHE A 300 5.67 -0.36 -14.04
N SER A 301 5.67 0.74 -13.28
CA SER A 301 4.50 1.22 -12.54
C SER A 301 3.33 1.57 -13.47
N GLU A 302 3.62 2.25 -14.57
CA GLU A 302 2.64 2.58 -15.62
C GLU A 302 2.08 1.32 -16.28
N SER A 303 2.95 0.38 -16.67
CA SER A 303 2.54 -0.89 -17.28
C SER A 303 1.70 -1.76 -16.33
N ARG A 304 2.08 -1.81 -15.04
CA ARG A 304 1.33 -2.50 -13.98
C ARG A 304 -0.04 -1.88 -13.77
N THR A 305 -0.13 -0.55 -13.79
CA THR A 305 -1.40 0.17 -13.65
C THR A 305 -2.31 -0.10 -14.85
N ALA A 306 -1.77 -0.04 -16.06
CA ALA A 306 -2.48 -0.38 -17.29
C ALA A 306 -2.98 -1.83 -17.29
N LEU A 307 -2.14 -2.79 -16.84
CA LEU A 307 -2.51 -4.19 -16.69
C LEU A 307 -3.77 -4.35 -15.83
N PHE A 308 -3.76 -3.82 -14.60
CA PHE A 308 -4.92 -3.98 -13.71
C PHE A 308 -6.18 -3.31 -14.25
N GLN A 309 -6.04 -2.15 -14.89
CA GLN A 309 -7.18 -1.46 -15.49
C GLN A 309 -7.77 -2.27 -16.65
N VAL A 310 -6.94 -2.72 -17.59
CA VAL A 310 -7.40 -3.47 -18.77
C VAL A 310 -7.97 -4.84 -18.39
N CYS A 311 -7.35 -5.56 -17.46
CA CYS A 311 -7.88 -6.84 -16.99
C CYS A 311 -9.21 -6.68 -16.23
N LYS A 312 -9.36 -5.60 -15.45
CA LYS A 312 -10.64 -5.27 -14.79
C LYS A 312 -11.73 -4.99 -15.82
N GLU A 313 -11.45 -4.19 -16.84
CA GLU A 313 -12.39 -3.92 -17.94
C GLU A 313 -12.78 -5.20 -18.68
N ALA A 314 -11.81 -6.07 -18.98
CA ALA A 314 -12.07 -7.36 -19.62
C ALA A 314 -13.03 -8.23 -18.78
N ASN A 315 -12.81 -8.31 -17.47
CA ASN A 315 -13.68 -9.07 -16.56
C ASN A 315 -15.11 -8.51 -16.52
N VAL A 316 -15.26 -7.18 -16.43
CA VAL A 316 -16.58 -6.54 -16.46
C VAL A 316 -17.31 -6.85 -17.77
N MET A 317 -16.63 -6.78 -18.91
CA MET A 317 -17.23 -7.09 -20.21
C MET A 317 -17.68 -8.56 -20.30
N VAL A 318 -16.90 -9.49 -19.75
CA VAL A 318 -17.26 -10.92 -19.68
C VAL A 318 -18.49 -11.12 -18.79
N ASP A 319 -18.53 -10.48 -17.62
CA ASP A 319 -19.65 -10.58 -16.68
C ASP A 319 -20.95 -10.00 -17.28
N GLU A 320 -20.88 -8.85 -17.93
CA GLU A 320 -22.02 -8.24 -18.63
C GLU A 320 -22.54 -9.14 -19.74
N TYR A 321 -21.65 -9.70 -20.56
CA TYR A 321 -22.03 -10.66 -21.59
C TYR A 321 -22.75 -11.88 -20.99
N ASN A 322 -22.18 -12.47 -19.92
CA ASN A 322 -22.75 -13.64 -19.26
C ASN A 322 -24.13 -13.33 -18.68
N LYS A 323 -24.36 -12.15 -18.10
CA LYS A 323 -25.68 -11.75 -17.58
C LYS A 323 -26.74 -11.65 -18.68
N VAL A 324 -26.38 -11.17 -19.86
CA VAL A 324 -27.36 -10.86 -20.91
C VAL A 324 -27.61 -12.05 -21.84
N TYR A 325 -26.56 -12.80 -22.19
CA TYR A 325 -26.59 -13.80 -23.27
C TYR A 325 -26.32 -15.24 -22.80
N ALA A 326 -26.03 -15.50 -21.53
CA ALA A 326 -25.86 -16.89 -21.06
C ALA A 326 -27.10 -17.73 -21.35
N GLY A 327 -26.92 -18.84 -22.07
CA GLY A 327 -27.98 -19.76 -22.45
C GLY A 327 -28.94 -19.25 -23.54
N LYS A 328 -28.69 -18.07 -24.12
CA LYS A 328 -29.51 -17.52 -25.23
C LYS A 328 -28.83 -17.72 -26.59
N PRO A 329 -29.60 -17.74 -27.70
CA PRO A 329 -29.03 -17.74 -29.05
C PRO A 329 -28.15 -16.50 -29.27
N LEU A 330 -27.02 -16.69 -29.94
CA LEU A 330 -26.06 -15.63 -30.18
C LEU A 330 -26.62 -14.65 -31.24
N THR A 331 -26.81 -13.38 -30.86
CA THR A 331 -27.24 -12.31 -31.76
C THR A 331 -26.03 -11.62 -32.39
N MET A 332 -26.24 -10.79 -33.43
CA MET A 332 -25.17 -9.95 -34.03
C MET A 332 -24.51 -9.03 -33.00
N ASP A 333 -25.30 -8.35 -32.17
CA ASP A 333 -24.80 -7.53 -31.06
C ASP A 333 -24.06 -8.38 -30.00
N GLY A 334 -24.54 -9.60 -29.73
CA GLY A 334 -23.83 -10.57 -28.90
C GLY A 334 -22.45 -10.92 -29.44
N MET A 335 -22.34 -11.21 -30.75
CA MET A 335 -21.06 -11.49 -31.42
C MET A 335 -20.08 -10.31 -31.34
N GLU A 336 -20.55 -9.09 -31.58
CA GLU A 336 -19.72 -7.89 -31.50
C GLU A 336 -19.18 -7.65 -30.07
N ARG A 337 -20.05 -7.77 -29.06
CA ARG A 337 -19.66 -7.65 -27.64
C ARG A 337 -18.67 -8.73 -27.23
N THR A 338 -18.90 -9.98 -27.65
CA THR A 338 -17.95 -11.07 -27.42
C THR A 338 -16.60 -10.81 -28.09
N GLY A 339 -16.59 -10.26 -29.31
CA GLY A 339 -15.36 -9.88 -30.02
C GLY A 339 -14.56 -8.83 -29.24
N ARG A 340 -15.23 -7.79 -28.74
CA ARG A 340 -14.59 -6.75 -27.90
C ARG A 340 -14.03 -7.33 -26.59
N ALA A 341 -14.79 -8.17 -25.89
CA ALA A 341 -14.32 -8.82 -24.67
C ALA A 341 -13.08 -9.70 -24.92
N LYS A 342 -13.08 -10.48 -26.01
CA LYS A 342 -11.93 -11.31 -26.41
C LYS A 342 -10.69 -10.47 -26.69
N GLN A 343 -10.84 -9.36 -27.43
CA GLN A 343 -9.73 -8.45 -27.68
C GLN A 343 -9.16 -7.91 -26.37
N LYS A 344 -10.02 -7.50 -25.43
CA LYS A 344 -9.58 -6.95 -24.15
C LYS A 344 -8.88 -7.97 -23.25
N ILE A 345 -9.30 -9.23 -23.30
CA ILE A 345 -8.59 -10.35 -22.63
C ILE A 345 -7.19 -10.52 -23.23
N GLU A 346 -7.04 -10.41 -24.55
CA GLU A 346 -5.73 -10.53 -25.20
C GLU A 346 -4.83 -9.34 -24.86
N ASP A 347 -5.39 -8.12 -24.80
CA ASP A 347 -4.67 -6.92 -24.35
C ASP A 347 -4.17 -7.10 -22.90
N CYS A 348 -4.99 -7.65 -22.00
CA CYS A 348 -4.62 -7.98 -20.62
C CYS A 348 -3.42 -8.96 -20.58
N LYS A 349 -3.45 -10.06 -21.36
CA LYS A 349 -2.33 -11.02 -21.44
C LYS A 349 -1.06 -10.41 -22.02
N ASN A 350 -1.18 -9.51 -22.98
CA ASN A 350 -0.02 -8.86 -23.57
C ASN A 350 0.62 -7.86 -22.60
N LEU A 351 -0.18 -7.11 -21.85
CA LEU A 351 0.31 -6.25 -20.77
C LEU A 351 0.97 -7.06 -19.65
N GLU A 352 0.45 -8.25 -19.33
CA GLU A 352 1.05 -9.12 -18.33
C GLU A 352 2.49 -9.47 -18.72
N LYS A 353 2.72 -9.88 -19.98
CA LYS A 353 4.07 -10.13 -20.51
C LYS A 353 4.98 -8.91 -20.41
N VAL A 354 4.46 -7.71 -20.71
CA VAL A 354 5.24 -6.46 -20.59
C VAL A 354 5.67 -6.21 -19.13
N VAL A 355 4.75 -6.38 -18.19
CA VAL A 355 5.03 -6.21 -16.76
C VAL A 355 6.06 -7.24 -16.28
N LEU A 356 5.94 -8.50 -16.70
CA LEU A 356 6.92 -9.56 -16.37
C LEU A 356 8.31 -9.26 -16.91
N ALA A 357 8.40 -8.72 -18.13
CA ALA A 357 9.69 -8.32 -18.70
C ALA A 357 10.40 -7.24 -17.87
N HIS A 358 9.66 -6.31 -17.26
CA HIS A 358 10.25 -5.34 -16.32
C HIS A 358 10.83 -6.00 -15.05
N LEU A 359 10.29 -7.15 -14.65
CA LEU A 359 10.77 -7.94 -13.51
C LEU A 359 11.88 -8.93 -13.89
N GLY A 360 12.25 -9.01 -15.18
CA GLY A 360 13.22 -9.97 -15.69
C GLY A 360 12.69 -11.41 -15.75
N LYS A 361 11.37 -11.56 -15.88
CA LYS A 361 10.67 -12.85 -15.99
C LYS A 361 10.16 -13.13 -17.38
#